data_AF-A0A1M3DU18-F1
#
_entry.id   AF-A0A1M3DU18-F1
#
_cell.length_a   1.000
_cell.length_b   1.000
_cell.length_c   1.000
_cell.angle_alpha   90.00
_cell.angle_beta   90.00
_cell.angle_gamma   90.00
#
_symmetry.space_group_name_H-M   'P 1'
#
loop_
_entity.id
_entity.type
_entity.pdbx_description
1 polymer ?
#
loop_
_entity_poly.entity_id
_entity_poly.type
_entity_poly.pdbx_seq_one_letter_code
_entity_poly.pdbx_strand_id
1 'polypeptide(L)'
;MNNSEQYQRARRRVKDIKGFYIHALIFVVVNLFLLVSKYLQKGEIDPAVFYGTALWGVGLLCHGASVFLHGFFLGKNWEEKKIRELMNKNKSKTLQ
;
A
#
# COMPACT_ATOMS: atom_id res chain seq x y z
N MET A 1 8.63 8.21 -25.98
CA MET A 1 8.29 7.24 -24.91
C MET A 1 7.24 6.29 -25.48
N ASN A 2 7.46 4.98 -25.46
CA ASN A 2 6.50 4.01 -26.00
C ASN A 2 5.20 4.03 -25.15
N ASN A 3 4.03 4.04 -25.80
CA ASN A 3 2.72 4.01 -25.12
C ASN A 3 2.59 2.84 -24.13
N SER A 4 3.27 1.72 -24.39
CA SER A 4 3.28 0.54 -23.52
C SER A 4 3.89 0.80 -22.14
N GLU A 5 4.94 1.63 -22.04
CA GLU A 5 5.65 1.93 -20.79
C GLU A 5 4.79 2.78 -19.85
N GLN A 6 4.13 3.81 -20.39
CA GLN A 6 3.20 4.65 -19.63
C GLN A 6 1.99 3.85 -19.15
N TYR A 7 1.46 2.99 -20.03
CA TYR A 7 0.38 2.07 -19.70
C TYR A 7 0.76 1.09 -18.57
N GLN A 8 1.96 0.51 -18.60
CA GLN A 8 2.40 -0.39 -17.54
C GLN A 8 2.58 0.31 -16.19
N ARG A 9 3.10 1.54 -16.16
CA ARG A 9 3.20 2.34 -14.92
C ARG A 9 1.82 2.65 -14.36
N ALA A 10 0.90 3.12 -15.20
CA ALA A 10 -0.49 3.37 -14.80
C ALA A 10 -1.15 2.10 -14.24
N ARG A 11 -0.95 0.95 -14.90
CA ARG A 11 -1.50 -0.34 -14.46
C ARG A 11 -0.94 -0.80 -13.12
N ARG A 12 0.37 -0.65 -12.87
CA ARG A 12 0.98 -0.95 -11.56
C ARG A 12 0.37 -0.08 -10.47
N ARG A 13 0.25 1.22 -10.73
CA ARG A 13 -0.37 2.18 -9.79
C ARG A 13 -1.78 1.77 -9.38
N VAL A 14 -2.62 1.41 -10.36
CA VAL A 14 -3.99 0.94 -10.10
C VAL A 14 -4.00 -0.37 -9.30
N LYS A 15 -3.07 -1.28 -9.55
CA LYS A 15 -2.95 -2.53 -8.79
C LYS A 15 -2.61 -2.27 -7.32
N ASP A 16 -1.67 -1.37 -7.05
CA ASP A 16 -1.25 -1.03 -5.69
C ASP A 16 -2.39 -0.34 -4.92
N ILE A 17 -3.09 0.60 -5.56
CA ILE A 17 -4.28 1.26 -5.01
C ILE A 17 -5.37 0.23 -4.67
N LYS A 18 -5.68 -0.70 -5.59
CA LYS A 18 -6.64 -1.78 -5.32
C LYS A 18 -6.21 -2.67 -4.15
N GLY A 19 -4.92 -3.00 -4.06
CA GLY A 19 -4.38 -3.79 -2.95
C GLY A 19 -4.56 -3.10 -1.60
N PHE A 20 -4.32 -1.79 -1.54
CA PHE A 20 -4.57 -1.00 -0.34
C PHE A 20 -6.04 -0.97 0.04
N TYR A 21 -6.96 -0.76 -0.91
CA TYR A 21 -8.40 -0.76 -0.62
C TYR A 21 -8.87 -2.09 -0.04
N ILE A 22 -8.37 -3.22 -0.55
CA ILE A 22 -8.71 -4.54 0.01
C ILE A 22 -8.19 -4.67 1.44
N HIS A 23 -6.95 -4.27 1.71
CA HIS A 23 -6.39 -4.28 3.07
C HIS A 23 -7.17 -3.36 4.02
N ALA A 24 -7.51 -2.14 3.58
CA ALA A 24 -8.28 -1.19 4.36
C ALA A 24 -9.70 -1.71 4.65
N LEU A 25 -10.34 -2.34 3.66
CA LEU A 25 -11.66 -2.96 3.83
C LEU A 25 -11.61 -4.07 4.88
N ILE A 26 -10.66 -5.00 4.77
CA ILE A 26 -10.47 -6.10 5.73
C ILE A 26 -10.21 -5.51 7.13
N PHE A 27 -9.35 -4.51 7.23
CA PHE A 27 -9.09 -3.81 8.49
C PHE A 27 -10.38 -3.25 9.09
N VAL A 28 -11.20 -2.52 8.33
CA VAL A 28 -12.47 -1.96 8.83
C VAL A 28 -13.43 -3.08 9.26
N VAL A 29 -13.63 -4.10 8.44
CA VAL A 29 -14.56 -5.20 8.72
C VAL A 29 -14.17 -5.96 9.99
N VAL A 30 -12.88 -6.33 10.11
CA VAL A 30 -12.38 -7.09 11.27
C VAL A 30 -12.45 -6.25 12.53
N ASN A 31 -12.02 -4.98 12.49
CA ASN A 31 -12.07 -4.13 13.68
C ASN A 31 -13.50 -3.80 14.10
N LEU A 32 -14.41 -3.58 13.16
CA LEU A 32 -15.83 -3.39 13.46
C LEU A 32 -16.42 -4.65 14.10
N PHE A 33 -16.12 -5.83 13.55
CA PHE A 33 -16.57 -7.10 14.11
C PHE A 33 -16.06 -7.32 15.54
N LEU A 34 -14.78 -7.05 15.79
CA LEU A 34 -14.17 -7.16 17.12
C LEU A 34 -14.80 -6.18 18.12
N LEU A 35 -15.01 -4.93 17.71
CA LEU A 35 -15.58 -3.88 18.54
C LEU A 35 -17.03 -4.19 18.92
N VAL A 36 -17.85 -4.60 17.94
CA VAL A 36 -19.24 -5.01 18.18
C VAL A 36 -19.31 -6.25 19.06
N SER A 37 -18.52 -7.28 18.76
CA SER A 37 -18.52 -8.53 19.54
C SER A 37 -18.16 -8.30 21.01
N LYS A 38 -17.18 -7.44 21.28
CA LYS A 38 -16.71 -7.12 22.63
C LYS A 38 -17.67 -6.21 23.37
N TYR A 39 -18.26 -5.24 22.67
CA TYR A 39 -19.29 -4.37 23.23
C TYR A 39 -20.52 -5.18 23.66
N LEU A 40 -20.97 -6.14 22.85
CA LEU A 40 -22.09 -7.02 23.20
C LEU A 40 -21.76 -7.98 24.36
N GLN A 41 -20.50 -8.38 24.54
CA GLN A 41 -20.08 -9.31 25.60
C GLN A 41 -19.88 -8.65 26.96
N LYS A 42 -19.22 -7.49 27.00
CA LYS A 42 -18.79 -6.85 28.26
C LYS A 42 -19.50 -5.52 28.53
N GLY A 43 -20.16 -4.91 27.55
CA GLY A 43 -20.68 -3.55 27.64
C GLY A 43 -19.61 -2.46 27.58
N GLU A 44 -18.34 -2.85 27.44
CA GLU A 44 -17.17 -1.97 27.52
C GLU A 44 -16.18 -2.28 26.40
N ILE A 45 -15.45 -1.26 25.94
CA ILE A 45 -14.39 -1.44 24.95
C ILE A 45 -13.15 -1.99 25.66
N ASP A 46 -12.76 -3.21 25.29
CA ASP A 46 -11.58 -3.88 25.82
C ASP A 46 -10.29 -3.13 25.39
N PRO A 47 -9.46 -2.66 26.33
CA PRO A 47 -8.23 -1.93 26.00
C PRO A 47 -7.30 -2.72 25.08
N ALA A 48 -7.28 -4.06 25.19
CA ALA A 48 -6.47 -4.91 24.34
C ALA A 48 -6.88 -4.83 22.86
N VAL A 49 -8.19 -4.71 22.60
CA VAL A 49 -8.72 -4.54 21.24
C VAL A 49 -8.33 -3.16 20.73
N PHE A 50 -8.47 -2.12 21.56
CA PHE A 50 -8.09 -0.76 21.18
C PHE A 50 -6.59 -0.65 20.80
N TYR A 51 -5.68 -1.16 21.63
CA TYR A 51 -4.25 -1.14 21.33
C TYR A 51 -3.89 -2.00 20.10
N GLY A 52 -4.54 -3.15 19.93
CA GLY A 52 -4.35 -3.99 18.75
C GLY A 52 -4.79 -3.29 17.46
N THR A 53 -5.97 -2.68 17.46
CA THR A 53 -6.50 -1.88 16.36
C THR A 53 -5.61 -0.68 16.06
N ALA A 54 -5.10 0.01 17.08
CA ALA A 54 -4.23 1.16 16.93
C ALA A 54 -2.90 0.78 16.25
N LEU A 55 -2.25 -0.30 16.70
CA LEU A 55 -0.99 -0.76 16.13
C LEU A 55 -1.13 -1.21 14.67
N TRP A 56 -2.20 -1.95 14.36
CA TRP A 56 -2.53 -2.31 12.98
C TRP A 56 -2.91 -1.07 12.14
N GLY A 57 -3.56 -0.09 12.75
CA GLY A 57 -3.91 1.19 12.13
C GLY A 57 -2.66 1.95 11.68
N VAL A 58 -1.60 1.97 12.49
CA VAL A 58 -0.30 2.54 12.10
C VAL A 58 0.28 1.82 10.88
N GLY A 59 0.21 0.48 10.85
CA GLY A 59 0.63 -0.31 9.69
C GLY A 59 -0.15 0.05 8.41
N LEU A 60 -1.48 0.20 8.53
CA LEU A 60 -2.34 0.63 7.43
C LEU A 60 -2.00 2.05 6.95
N LEU A 61 -1.74 2.98 7.87
CA LEU A 61 -1.32 4.34 7.55
C LEU A 61 0.03 4.37 6.82
N CYS A 62 1.01 3.57 7.27
CA CYS A 62 2.30 3.42 6.58
C CYS A 62 2.13 2.84 5.18
N HIS A 63 1.28 1.82 5.00
CA HIS A 63 1.00 1.24 3.69
C HIS A 63 0.29 2.25 2.78
N GLY A 64 -0.72 2.94 3.29
CA GLY A 64 -1.41 4.02 2.58
C GLY A 64 -0.45 5.13 2.16
N ALA A 65 0.43 5.56 3.07
CA ALA A 65 1.48 6.52 2.75
C ALA A 65 2.40 6.00 1.64
N SER A 66 2.85 4.74 1.70
CA SER A 66 3.68 4.15 0.63
C SER A 66 2.95 4.12 -0.72
N VAL A 67 1.65 3.79 -0.74
CA VAL A 67 0.85 3.72 -1.95
C VAL A 67 0.55 5.12 -2.50
N PHE A 68 0.07 6.06 -1.70
CA PHE A 68 -0.33 7.39 -2.18
C PHE A 68 0.84 8.39 -2.28
N LEU A 69 1.77 8.39 -1.32
CA LEU A 69 2.94 9.28 -1.29
C LEU A 69 4.17 8.72 -2.01
N HIS A 70 4.07 7.60 -2.74
CA HIS A 70 5.20 7.05 -3.53
C HIS A 70 5.94 8.11 -4.37
N GLY A 71 5.21 9.07 -4.96
CA GLY A 71 5.80 10.16 -5.75
C GLY A 71 6.34 11.35 -4.95
N PHE A 72 5.97 11.48 -3.67
CA PHE A 72 6.41 12.56 -2.79
C PHE A 72 7.64 12.17 -1.96
N PHE A 73 7.69 10.93 -1.45
CA PHE A 73 8.76 10.49 -0.53
C PHE A 73 10.01 9.98 -1.24
N LEU A 74 9.87 9.27 -2.37
CA LEU A 74 11.03 8.73 -3.11
C LEU A 74 11.62 9.75 -4.10
N GLY A 75 10.92 10.85 -4.39
CA GLY A 75 11.37 11.89 -5.30
C GLY A 75 11.41 11.43 -6.76
N LYS A 76 10.73 12.17 -7.65
CA LYS A 76 10.70 11.91 -9.11
C LYS A 76 12.09 11.59 -9.71
N ASN A 77 13.14 12.22 -9.19
CA ASN A 77 14.53 12.00 -9.63
C ASN A 77 15.05 10.58 -9.33
N TRP A 78 14.75 10.01 -8.16
CA TRP A 78 15.18 8.64 -7.86
C TRP A 78 14.44 7.63 -8.74
N GLU A 79 13.14 7.85 -8.93
CA GLU A 79 12.29 6.97 -9.76
C GLU A 79 12.77 6.97 -11.21
N GLU A 80 13.03 8.15 -11.79
CA GLU A 80 13.62 8.26 -13.14
C GLU A 80 15.00 7.62 -13.22
N LYS A 81 15.85 7.79 -12.22
CA LYS A 81 17.19 7.20 -12.19
C LYS A 81 17.12 5.67 -12.14
N LYS A 82 16.22 5.10 -11.34
CA LYS A 82 16.04 3.65 -11.19
C LYS A 82 15.44 3.01 -12.44
N ILE A 83 14.48 3.68 -13.09
CA ILE A 83 13.92 3.22 -14.36
C ILE A 83 15.00 3.21 -15.44
N ARG A 84 15.85 4.24 -15.50
CA ARG A 84 16.97 4.32 -16.45
C ARG A 84 17.99 3.21 -16.21
N GLU A 85 18.33 2.90 -14.95
CA GLU A 85 19.17 1.76 -14.58
C GLU A 85 18.59 0.41 -15.04
N LEU A 86 17.30 0.18 -14.80
CA LEU A 86 16.63 -1.08 -15.18
C LEU A 86 16.53 -1.24 -16.69
N MET A 87 16.23 -0.17 -17.44
CA MET A 87 16.26 -0.19 -18.91
C MET A 87 17.64 -0.53 -19.44
N ASN A 88 18.70 0.08 -18.88
CA ASN A 88 20.07 -0.18 -19.31
C ASN A 88 20.51 -1.61 -18.99
N LYS A 89 20.13 -2.14 -17.82
CA LYS A 89 20.39 -3.56 -17.45
C LYS A 89 19.67 -4.55 -18.36
N ASN A 90 18.44 -4.27 -18.78
CA ASN A 90 17.73 -5.14 -19.73
C ASN A 90 18.39 -5.09 -21.11
N LYS A 91 18.80 -3.91 -21.58
CA LYS A 91 19.45 -3.76 -22.89
C LYS A 91 20.80 -4.48 -22.96
N SER A 92 21.58 -4.48 -21.87
CA SER A 92 22.84 -5.23 -21.81
C SER A 92 22.64 -6.75 -21.74
N LYS A 93 21.50 -7.22 -21.19
CA LYS A 93 21.19 -8.66 -21.06
C LYS A 93 20.60 -9.28 -22.34
N THR A 94 20.11 -8.46 -23.27
CA THR A 94 19.61 -8.91 -24.58
C THR A 94 20.69 -8.85 -25.68
N LEU A 95 21.85 -8.25 -25.39
CA LEU A 95 23.00 -8.14 -26.28
C LEU A 95 24.15 -9.10 -25.91
N GLN A 96 23.91 -10.02 -24.96
CA GLN A 96 24.72 -11.21 -24.67
C GLN A 96 23.90 -12.45 -25.05
#